data_AF-A0A317J8G2-F1
#
_entry.id   AF-A0A317J8G2-F1
#
_cell.length_a   1.000
_cell.length_b   1.000
_cell.length_c   1.000
_cell.angle_alpha   90.00
_cell.angle_beta   90.00
_cell.angle_gamma   90.00
#
_symmetry.space_group_name_H-M   'P 1'
#
loop_
_entity.id
_entity.type
_entity.pdbx_description
1 polymer ?
#
loop_
_entity_poly.entity_id
_entity_poly.type
_entity_poly.pdbx_seq_one_letter_code
_entity_poly.pdbx_strand_id
1 'polypeptide(L)'
;MTAPFLEWLKAIGPLVLGGAVFFAAWWFQRWQVSLAKQKLRHDLYERRFAIYTAFCDLLVALPEKNDEEIKAVCRRADIARLQAPFLLYQEPELEAYLERICEQVKSEVISNIMFIDSIRGHAGMMSDPDVNRDFVQRVGLLGAAKLDLPNRHLPQLSRHFAKLLRLTDFSK
;
A
#
# COMPACT_ATOMS: atom_id res chain seq x y z
N MET A 1 48.13 56.23 4.23
CA MET A 1 48.15 55.17 5.28
C MET A 1 47.11 54.09 4.96
N THR A 2 47.17 53.46 3.78
CA THR A 2 46.15 52.50 3.30
C THR A 2 46.71 51.13 2.91
N ALA A 3 48.03 51.02 2.74
CA ALA A 3 48.71 49.78 2.34
C ALA A 3 48.61 48.62 3.37
N PRO A 4 48.81 48.84 4.69
CA PRO A 4 48.84 47.70 5.63
C PRO A 4 47.44 47.08 5.86
N PHE A 5 46.37 47.87 5.74
CA PHE A 5 45.00 47.38 5.89
C PHE A 5 44.57 46.49 4.72
N LEU A 6 44.99 46.83 3.50
CA LEU A 6 44.72 46.07 2.28
C LEU A 6 45.43 44.70 2.27
N GLU A 7 46.66 44.62 2.78
CA GLU A 7 47.36 43.34 2.93
C GLU A 7 46.75 42.46 4.03
N TRP A 8 46.31 43.07 5.16
CA TRP A 8 45.59 42.35 6.21
C TRP A 8 44.25 41.79 5.69
N LEU A 9 43.50 42.59 4.93
CA LEU A 9 42.23 42.16 4.34
C LEU A 9 42.42 41.01 3.34
N LYS A 10 43.52 41.02 2.58
CA LYS A 10 43.86 39.97 1.60
C LYS A 10 44.30 38.68 2.27
N ALA A 11 44.92 38.76 3.45
CA ALA A 11 45.30 37.59 4.26
C ALA A 11 44.09 36.96 4.99
N ILE A 12 43.14 37.77 5.45
CA ILE A 12 41.95 37.28 6.16
C ILE A 12 40.84 36.84 5.19
N GLY A 13 40.75 37.45 4.02
CA GLY A 13 39.73 37.15 3.01
C GLY A 13 39.55 35.65 2.74
N PRO A 14 40.63 34.89 2.47
CA PRO A 14 40.57 33.43 2.27
C PRO A 14 40.10 32.66 3.50
N LEU A 15 40.45 33.09 4.72
CA LEU A 15 40.02 32.46 5.96
C LEU A 15 38.53 32.71 6.25
N VAL A 16 38.05 33.93 5.99
CA VAL A 16 36.63 34.27 6.13
C VAL A 16 35.79 33.59 5.07
N LEU A 17 36.26 33.55 3.81
CA LEU A 17 35.62 32.78 2.74
C LEU A 17 35.61 31.29 3.06
N GLY A 18 36.73 30.72 3.52
CA GLY A 18 36.80 29.32 3.94
C GLY A 18 35.86 29.00 5.09
N GLY A 19 35.80 29.87 6.11
CA GLY A 19 34.87 29.76 7.23
C GLY A 19 33.40 29.87 6.79
N ALA A 20 33.08 30.83 5.92
CA ALA A 20 31.73 31.01 5.38
C ALA A 20 31.29 29.81 4.54
N VAL A 21 32.17 29.28 3.69
CA VAL A 21 31.92 28.07 2.89
C VAL A 21 31.75 26.85 3.80
N PHE A 22 32.57 26.71 4.84
CA PHE A 22 32.44 25.62 5.80
C PHE A 22 31.12 25.68 6.59
N PHE A 23 30.74 26.87 7.07
CA PHE A 23 29.46 27.07 7.75
C PHE A 23 28.27 26.83 6.82
N ALA A 24 28.34 27.32 5.58
CA ALA A 24 27.32 27.07 4.57
C ALA A 24 27.19 25.57 4.29
N ALA A 25 28.31 24.87 4.07
CA ALA A 25 28.33 23.42 3.83
C ALA A 25 27.78 22.64 5.03
N TRP A 26 28.17 22.99 6.25
CA TRP A 26 27.66 22.38 7.48
C TRP A 26 26.16 22.57 7.65
N TRP A 27 25.68 23.80 7.43
CA TRP A 27 24.26 24.12 7.47
C TRP A 27 23.49 23.34 6.41
N PHE A 28 23.99 23.32 5.17
CA PHE A 28 23.38 22.61 4.06
C PHE A 28 23.30 21.11 4.31
N GLN A 29 24.35 20.51 4.87
CA GLN A 29 24.37 19.09 5.24
C GLN A 29 23.33 18.78 6.32
N ARG A 30 23.22 19.63 7.35
CA ARG A 30 22.19 19.47 8.39
C ARG A 30 20.78 19.61 7.83
N TRP A 31 20.59 20.54 6.89
CA TRP A 31 19.34 20.77 6.20
C TRP A 31 18.97 19.59 5.28
N GLN A 32 19.93 19.06 4.52
CA GLN A 32 19.75 17.86 3.70
C GLN A 32 19.38 16.63 4.52
N VAL A 33 20.00 16.43 5.70
CA VAL A 33 19.63 15.33 6.60
C VAL A 33 18.19 15.50 7.10
N SER A 34 17.77 16.73 7.42
CA SER A 34 16.39 17.01 7.81
C SER A 34 15.40 16.70 6.68
N LEU A 35 15.70 17.15 5.46
CA LEU A 35 14.88 16.88 4.27
C LEU A 35 14.84 15.39 3.92
N ALA A 36 15.97 14.69 4.01
CA ALA A 36 16.05 13.25 3.77
C ALA A 36 15.15 12.48 4.74
N LYS A 37 15.16 12.86 6.03
CA LYS A 37 14.25 12.26 7.03
C LYS A 37 12.78 12.52 6.71
N GLN A 38 12.42 13.75 6.34
CA GLN A 38 11.05 14.10 5.97
C GLN A 38 10.58 13.35 4.72
N LYS A 39 11.45 13.25 3.70
CA LYS A 39 11.17 12.50 2.47
C LYS A 39 10.99 11.01 2.74
N LEU A 40 11.82 10.43 3.59
CA LEU A 40 11.72 9.01 3.96
C LEU A 40 10.42 8.74 4.73
N ARG A 41 10.02 9.63 5.66
CA ARG A 41 8.71 9.53 6.32
C ARG A 41 7.54 9.62 5.34
N HIS A 42 7.61 10.52 4.36
CA HIS A 42 6.58 10.64 3.33
C HIS A 42 6.51 9.38 2.45
N ASP A 43 7.66 8.83 2.03
CA ASP A 43 7.72 7.58 1.25
C ASP A 43 7.11 6.40 2.03
N LEU A 44 7.37 6.30 3.33
CA LEU A 44 6.75 5.28 4.19
C LEU A 44 5.24 5.44 4.27
N TYR A 45 4.74 6.67 4.41
CA TYR A 45 3.31 6.95 4.44
C TYR A 45 2.64 6.63 3.10
N GLU A 46 3.24 7.06 1.99
CA GLU A 46 2.73 6.83 0.65
C GLU A 46 2.61 5.34 0.35
N ARG A 47 3.61 4.54 0.76
CA ARG A 47 3.53 3.08 0.65
C ARG A 47 2.44 2.45 1.53
N ARG A 48 2.30 2.90 2.80
CA ARG A 48 1.21 2.42 3.68
C ARG A 48 -0.16 2.78 3.10
N PHE A 49 -0.29 3.97 2.54
CA PHE A 49 -1.49 4.43 1.88
C PHE A 49 -1.78 3.62 0.62
N ALA A 50 -0.77 3.28 -0.19
CA ALA A 50 -0.92 2.44 -1.37
C ALA A 50 -1.42 1.02 -1.04
N ILE A 51 -0.98 0.43 0.08
CA ILE A 51 -1.53 -0.84 0.56
C ILE A 51 -3.00 -0.65 0.93
N TYR A 52 -3.30 0.36 1.77
CA TYR A 52 -4.67 0.65 2.18
C TYR A 52 -5.62 0.83 0.99
N THR A 53 -5.24 1.65 0.01
CA THR A 53 -6.06 1.90 -1.18
C THR A 53 -6.22 0.64 -2.02
N ALA A 54 -5.17 -0.17 -2.21
CA ALA A 54 -5.28 -1.42 -2.96
C ALA A 54 -6.26 -2.42 -2.33
N PHE A 55 -6.32 -2.50 -0.99
CA PHE A 55 -7.28 -3.35 -0.28
C PHE A 55 -8.69 -2.75 -0.25
N CYS A 56 -8.84 -1.43 -0.17
CA CYS A 56 -10.13 -0.77 -0.38
C CYS A 56 -10.67 -1.03 -1.78
N ASP A 57 -9.84 -0.84 -2.81
CA ASP A 57 -10.18 -1.10 -4.20
C ASP A 57 -10.60 -2.55 -4.41
N LEU A 58 -9.91 -3.50 -3.75
CA LEU A 58 -10.29 -4.91 -3.78
C LEU A 58 -11.69 -5.13 -3.22
N LEU A 59 -11.97 -4.63 -2.01
CA LEU A 59 -13.26 -4.83 -1.35
C LEU A 59 -14.40 -4.12 -2.09
N VAL A 60 -14.16 -2.94 -2.67
CA VAL A 60 -15.17 -2.22 -3.47
C VAL A 60 -15.39 -2.90 -4.83
N ALA A 61 -14.35 -3.50 -5.42
CA ALA A 61 -14.49 -4.21 -6.69
C ALA A 61 -15.35 -5.48 -6.58
N LEU A 62 -15.41 -6.12 -5.41
CA LEU A 62 -16.19 -7.37 -5.23
C LEU A 62 -17.66 -7.26 -5.67
N PRO A 63 -18.45 -6.26 -5.21
CA PRO A 63 -19.84 -6.12 -5.62
C PRO A 63 -20.02 -5.43 -6.98
N GLU A 64 -19.11 -4.55 -7.39
CA GLU A 64 -19.33 -3.64 -8.53
C GLU A 64 -18.69 -4.10 -9.85
N LYS A 65 -17.62 -4.90 -9.79
CA LYS A 65 -16.74 -5.16 -10.93
C LYS A 65 -16.91 -6.56 -11.51
N ASN A 66 -16.45 -6.72 -12.74
CA ASN A 66 -16.49 -8.00 -13.43
C ASN A 66 -15.45 -8.98 -12.83
N ASP A 67 -15.65 -10.27 -13.05
CA ASP A 67 -14.85 -11.36 -12.49
C ASP A 67 -13.35 -11.26 -12.86
N GLU A 68 -13.02 -10.84 -14.08
CA GLU A 68 -11.63 -10.59 -14.51
C GLU A 68 -11.00 -9.37 -13.83
N GLU A 69 -11.78 -8.32 -13.59
CA GLU A 69 -11.31 -7.14 -12.86
C GLU A 69 -11.07 -7.49 -11.39
N ILE A 70 -11.94 -8.31 -10.79
CA ILE A 70 -11.78 -8.82 -9.42
C ILE A 70 -10.48 -9.63 -9.31
N LYS A 71 -10.20 -10.54 -10.26
CA LYS A 71 -8.93 -11.29 -10.33
C LYS A 71 -7.72 -10.34 -10.40
N ALA A 72 -7.80 -9.29 -11.23
CA ALA A 72 -6.73 -8.32 -11.41
C ALA A 72 -6.47 -7.48 -10.15
N VAL A 73 -7.52 -6.96 -9.51
CA VAL A 73 -7.39 -6.17 -8.28
C VAL A 73 -6.92 -7.03 -7.12
N CYS A 74 -7.35 -8.29 -7.02
CA CYS A 74 -6.85 -9.24 -6.03
C CYS A 74 -5.34 -9.46 -6.18
N ARG A 75 -4.84 -9.62 -7.40
CA ARG A 75 -3.39 -9.71 -7.66
C ARG A 75 -2.66 -8.43 -7.29
N ARG A 76 -3.24 -7.27 -7.60
CA ARG A 76 -2.65 -5.96 -7.24
C ARG A 76 -2.52 -5.80 -5.73
N ALA A 77 -3.55 -6.17 -4.96
CA ALA A 77 -3.52 -6.11 -3.49
C ALA A 77 -2.45 -7.05 -2.92
N ASP A 78 -2.33 -8.27 -3.45
CA ASP A 78 -1.31 -9.24 -3.01
C ASP A 78 0.12 -8.74 -3.33
N ILE A 79 0.32 -8.14 -4.51
CA ILE A 79 1.60 -7.50 -4.88
C ILE A 79 1.91 -6.32 -3.95
N ALA A 80 0.93 -5.45 -3.67
CA ALA A 80 1.14 -4.30 -2.80
C ALA A 80 1.57 -4.72 -1.39
N ARG A 81 1.00 -5.80 -0.85
CA ARG A 81 1.41 -6.41 0.42
C ARG A 81 2.87 -6.90 0.35
N LEU A 82 3.22 -7.65 -0.70
CA LEU A 82 4.54 -8.27 -0.86
C LEU A 82 5.66 -7.28 -1.21
N GLN A 83 5.33 -6.11 -1.75
CA GLN A 83 6.32 -5.08 -2.11
C GLN A 83 6.85 -4.30 -0.90
N ALA A 84 6.16 -4.33 0.23
CA ALA A 84 6.58 -3.58 1.42
C ALA A 84 6.53 -4.41 2.72
N PRO A 85 7.19 -5.57 2.79
CA PRO A 85 7.19 -6.43 3.97
C PRO A 85 7.82 -5.73 5.17
N PHE A 86 8.80 -4.84 4.94
CA PHE A 86 9.43 -4.06 5.98
C PHE A 86 8.49 -3.06 6.69
N LEU A 87 7.38 -2.66 6.05
CA LEU A 87 6.35 -1.81 6.68
C LEU A 87 5.43 -2.62 7.60
N LEU A 88 5.23 -3.88 7.26
CA LEU A 88 4.33 -4.81 7.94
C LEU A 88 5.04 -5.58 9.06
N TYR A 89 6.37 -5.72 9.00
CA TYR A 89 7.19 -6.32 10.06
C TYR A 89 7.03 -5.65 11.42
N GLN A 90 6.76 -4.33 11.44
CA GLN A 90 6.49 -3.59 12.68
C GLN A 90 5.09 -3.83 13.25
N GLU A 91 4.17 -4.39 12.45
CA GLU A 91 2.75 -4.56 12.75
C GLU A 91 2.26 -5.95 12.28
N PRO A 92 2.72 -7.04 12.93
CA PRO A 92 2.43 -8.41 12.47
C PRO A 92 0.93 -8.75 12.48
N GLU A 93 0.15 -8.11 13.36
CA GLU A 93 -1.31 -8.26 13.38
C GLU A 93 -1.96 -7.72 12.11
N LEU A 94 -1.46 -6.61 11.55
CA LEU A 94 -1.95 -6.05 10.31
C LEU A 94 -1.58 -6.95 9.13
N GLU A 95 -0.36 -7.47 9.11
CA GLU A 95 0.10 -8.39 8.07
C GLU A 95 -0.80 -9.63 7.98
N ALA A 96 -1.02 -10.29 9.12
CA ALA A 96 -1.89 -11.46 9.23
C ALA A 96 -3.35 -11.13 8.87
N TYR A 97 -3.82 -9.93 9.20
CA TYR A 97 -5.16 -9.49 8.83
C TYR A 97 -5.32 -9.29 7.32
N LEU A 98 -4.35 -8.64 6.66
CA LEU A 98 -4.34 -8.45 5.20
C LEU A 98 -4.24 -9.79 4.46
N GLU A 99 -3.42 -10.71 4.98
CA GLU A 99 -3.33 -12.08 4.47
C GLU A 99 -4.67 -12.80 4.53
N ARG A 100 -5.37 -12.72 5.67
CA ARG A 100 -6.68 -13.32 5.85
C ARG A 100 -7.70 -12.80 4.84
N ILE A 101 -7.70 -11.49 4.55
CA ILE A 101 -8.57 -10.92 3.50
C ILE A 101 -8.25 -11.56 2.14
N CYS A 102 -6.96 -11.63 1.77
CA CYS A 102 -6.55 -12.25 0.52
C CYS A 102 -6.96 -13.73 0.42
N GLU A 103 -6.81 -14.49 1.50
CA GLU A 103 -7.23 -15.91 1.55
C GLU A 103 -8.74 -16.08 1.43
N GLN A 104 -9.52 -15.25 2.12
CA GLN A 104 -10.98 -15.27 2.04
C GLN A 104 -11.46 -14.91 0.64
N VAL A 105 -10.90 -13.86 0.02
CA VAL A 105 -11.24 -13.51 -1.37
C VAL A 105 -10.85 -14.63 -2.34
N LYS A 106 -9.67 -15.26 -2.17
CA LYS A 106 -9.25 -16.37 -3.03
C LYS A 106 -10.17 -17.59 -2.89
N SER A 107 -10.52 -17.97 -1.67
CA SER A 107 -11.33 -19.16 -1.39
C SER A 107 -12.82 -18.98 -1.67
N GLU A 108 -13.40 -17.84 -1.30
CA GLU A 108 -14.85 -17.61 -1.38
C GLU A 108 -15.27 -16.95 -2.70
N VAL A 109 -14.39 -16.19 -3.35
CA VAL A 109 -14.71 -15.45 -4.58
C VAL A 109 -13.98 -16.06 -5.78
N ILE A 110 -12.65 -16.06 -5.79
CA ILE A 110 -11.87 -16.47 -6.97
C ILE A 110 -12.09 -17.96 -7.29
N SER A 111 -12.07 -18.84 -6.29
CA SER A 111 -12.33 -20.28 -6.50
C SER A 111 -13.71 -20.54 -7.09
N ASN A 112 -14.74 -19.85 -6.60
CA ASN A 112 -16.10 -19.99 -7.11
C ASN A 112 -16.25 -19.43 -8.52
N ILE A 113 -15.61 -18.30 -8.84
CA ILE A 113 -15.53 -17.77 -10.22
C ILE A 113 -14.90 -18.81 -11.16
N MET A 114 -13.73 -19.36 -10.79
CA MET A 114 -13.03 -20.34 -11.64
C MET A 114 -13.87 -21.61 -11.88
N PHE A 115 -14.59 -22.07 -10.86
CA PHE A 115 -15.50 -23.21 -11.00
C PHE A 115 -16.66 -22.91 -11.95
N ILE A 116 -17.31 -21.76 -11.79
CA ILE A 116 -18.42 -21.31 -12.64
C ILE A 116 -17.96 -21.15 -14.09
N ASP A 117 -16.79 -20.52 -14.30
CA ASP A 117 -16.17 -20.36 -15.62
C ASP A 117 -15.90 -21.72 -16.27
N SER A 118 -15.37 -22.70 -15.50
CA SER A 118 -15.08 -24.04 -16.04
C SER A 118 -16.32 -24.81 -16.48
N ILE A 119 -17.43 -24.70 -15.74
CA ILE A 119 -18.70 -25.35 -16.09
C ILE A 119 -19.34 -24.66 -17.29
N ARG A 120 -19.33 -23.33 -17.35
CA ARG A 120 -19.83 -22.57 -18.50
C ARG A 120 -19.07 -22.89 -19.79
N GLY A 121 -17.77 -23.14 -19.69
CA GLY A 121 -16.95 -23.59 -20.82
C GLY A 121 -17.28 -24.99 -21.33
N HIS A 122 -17.97 -25.82 -20.53
CA HIS A 122 -18.33 -27.20 -20.86
C HIS A 122 -19.85 -27.38 -20.78
N ALA A 123 -20.58 -26.81 -21.74
CA ALA A 123 -22.05 -26.83 -21.78
C ALA A 123 -22.68 -28.23 -21.62
N GLY A 124 -21.96 -29.30 -21.99
CA GLY A 124 -22.40 -30.70 -21.79
C GLY A 124 -22.47 -31.16 -20.32
N MET A 125 -21.76 -30.50 -19.39
CA MET A 125 -21.76 -30.84 -17.96
C MET A 125 -23.01 -30.35 -17.23
N MET A 126 -23.71 -29.33 -17.75
CA MET A 126 -24.97 -28.83 -17.13
C MET A 126 -26.15 -29.80 -17.25
N SER A 127 -26.01 -30.83 -18.09
CA SER A 127 -27.01 -31.90 -18.24
C SER A 127 -27.05 -32.85 -17.03
N ASP A 128 -26.00 -32.86 -16.22
CA ASP A 128 -25.94 -33.63 -14.97
C ASP A 128 -26.66 -32.85 -13.84
N PRO A 129 -27.70 -33.41 -13.22
CA PRO A 129 -28.48 -32.74 -12.19
C PRO A 129 -27.69 -32.44 -10.91
N ASP A 130 -26.66 -33.22 -10.59
CA ASP A 130 -25.80 -32.98 -9.42
C ASP A 130 -24.83 -31.83 -9.70
N VAL A 131 -24.25 -31.78 -10.90
CA VAL A 131 -23.40 -30.66 -11.35
C VAL A 131 -24.19 -29.34 -11.41
N ASN A 132 -25.43 -29.38 -11.89
CA ASN A 132 -26.28 -28.20 -11.92
C ASN A 132 -26.65 -27.70 -10.52
N ARG A 133 -26.89 -28.61 -9.57
CA ARG A 133 -27.14 -28.25 -8.15
C ARG A 133 -25.92 -27.54 -7.54
N ASP A 134 -24.73 -28.12 -7.72
CA ASP A 134 -23.47 -27.55 -7.22
C ASP A 134 -23.18 -26.18 -7.85
N PHE A 135 -23.46 -26.02 -9.14
CA PHE A 135 -23.34 -24.75 -9.85
C PHE A 135 -24.24 -23.67 -9.24
N VAL A 136 -25.54 -23.94 -9.07
CA VAL A 136 -26.49 -22.98 -8.48
C VAL A 136 -26.09 -22.62 -7.05
N GLN A 137 -25.66 -23.61 -6.26
CA GLN A 137 -25.19 -23.38 -4.91
C GLN A 137 -23.96 -22.45 -4.88
N ARG A 138 -22.96 -22.72 -5.73
CA ARG A 138 -21.74 -21.90 -5.78
C ARG A 138 -21.96 -20.51 -6.34
N VAL A 139 -22.91 -20.32 -7.27
CA VAL A 139 -23.35 -18.99 -7.71
C VAL A 139 -23.97 -18.21 -6.55
N GLY A 140 -24.82 -18.87 -5.75
CA GLY A 140 -25.40 -18.26 -4.54
C GLY A 140 -24.34 -17.88 -3.51
N LEU A 141 -23.38 -18.77 -3.24
CA LEU A 141 -22.26 -18.51 -2.34
C LEU A 141 -21.37 -17.37 -2.83
N LEU A 142 -21.09 -17.31 -4.14
CA LEU A 142 -20.31 -16.23 -4.74
C LEU A 142 -21.00 -14.88 -4.56
N GLY A 143 -22.30 -14.80 -4.84
CA GLY A 143 -23.09 -13.58 -4.66
C GLY A 143 -23.11 -13.12 -3.21
N ALA A 144 -23.27 -14.05 -2.26
CA ALA A 144 -23.23 -13.76 -0.83
C ALA A 144 -21.84 -13.26 -0.40
N ALA A 145 -20.76 -13.93 -0.82
CA ALA A 145 -19.39 -13.56 -0.48
C ALA A 145 -19.00 -12.17 -1.02
N LYS A 146 -19.41 -11.85 -2.27
CA LYS A 146 -19.17 -10.53 -2.88
C LYS A 146 -19.79 -9.37 -2.08
N LEU A 147 -20.87 -9.63 -1.34
CA LEU A 147 -21.56 -8.63 -0.52
C LEU A 147 -21.11 -8.65 0.95
N ASP A 148 -20.83 -9.83 1.52
CA ASP A 148 -20.46 -9.97 2.93
C ASP A 148 -19.03 -9.49 3.22
N LEU A 149 -18.07 -9.85 2.36
CA LEU A 149 -16.66 -9.51 2.57
C LEU A 149 -16.41 -7.99 2.66
N PRO A 150 -16.94 -7.13 1.76
CA PRO A 150 -16.78 -5.69 1.88
C PRO A 150 -17.41 -5.14 3.16
N ASN A 151 -18.62 -5.60 3.50
CA ASN A 151 -19.35 -5.14 4.69
C ASN A 151 -18.60 -5.47 5.99
N ARG A 152 -17.97 -6.64 6.04
CA ARG A 152 -17.20 -7.09 7.20
C ARG A 152 -15.85 -6.37 7.31
N HIS A 153 -15.13 -6.25 6.19
CA HIS A 153 -13.71 -5.88 6.21
C HIS A 153 -13.44 -4.39 5.97
N LEU A 154 -14.28 -3.64 5.25
CA LEU A 154 -14.05 -2.19 5.04
C LEU A 154 -13.99 -1.40 6.37
N PRO A 155 -14.91 -1.59 7.33
CA PRO A 155 -14.85 -0.87 8.60
C PRO A 155 -13.66 -1.28 9.47
N GLN A 156 -13.24 -2.55 9.37
CA GLN A 156 -12.11 -3.06 10.14
C GLN A 156 -10.78 -2.60 9.54
N LEU A 157 -10.65 -2.60 8.21
CA LEU A 157 -9.48 -2.13 7.48
C LEU A 157 -9.18 -0.66 7.83
N SER A 158 -10.19 0.20 7.78
CA SER A 158 -10.03 1.60 8.18
C SER A 158 -9.59 1.76 9.64
N ARG A 159 -10.10 0.95 10.58
CA ARG A 159 -9.66 0.98 11.98
C ARG A 159 -8.20 0.57 12.15
N HIS A 160 -7.76 -0.49 11.48
CA HIS A 160 -6.38 -0.94 11.56
C HIS A 160 -5.41 0.09 10.97
N PHE A 161 -5.77 0.72 9.85
CA PHE A 161 -4.94 1.75 9.22
C PHE A 161 -5.06 3.15 9.86
N ALA A 162 -6.10 3.42 10.66
CA ALA A 162 -6.31 4.74 11.28
C ALA A 162 -5.13 5.18 12.16
N LYS A 163 -4.41 4.25 12.79
CA LYS A 163 -3.21 4.57 13.58
C LYS A 163 -2.00 4.87 12.68
N LEU A 164 -1.90 4.18 11.55
CA LEU A 164 -0.74 4.22 10.64
C LEU A 164 -0.80 5.35 9.62
N LEU A 165 -2.01 5.87 9.33
CA LEU A 165 -2.26 6.96 8.39
C LEU A 165 -2.45 8.32 9.10
N ARG A 166 -2.19 8.43 10.40
CA ARG A 166 -2.27 9.71 11.11
C ARG A 166 -1.10 10.62 10.71
N LEU A 167 -1.44 11.74 10.08
CA LEU A 167 -0.51 12.83 9.72
C LEU A 167 0.14 13.52 10.94
N THR A 168 -0.17 13.14 12.17
CA THR A 168 0.43 13.72 13.37
C THR A 168 1.86 13.23 13.65
N ASP A 169 2.28 12.12 13.03
CA ASP A 169 3.63 11.55 13.24
C ASP A 169 4.73 12.34 12.52
N PHE A 170 4.37 13.33 11.70
CA PHE A 170 5.32 14.18 10.97
C PHE A 170 5.86 15.35 11.80
N SER A 171 5.28 15.62 12.98
CA SER A 171 5.55 16.84 13.78
C SER A 171 6.65 16.69 14.85
N LYS A 172 7.30 15.53 15.00
CA LYS A 172 8.37 15.33 16.00
C LYS A 172 9.74 15.07 15.38
#